data_AF-A0AAV0T1N9-F1
#
_entry.id   AF-A0AAV0T1N9-F1
#
_cell.length_a   1.000
_cell.length_b   1.000
_cell.length_c   1.000
_cell.angle_alpha   90.00
_cell.angle_beta   90.00
_cell.angle_gamma   90.00
#
_symmetry.space_group_name_H-M   'P 1'
#
loop_
_entity.id
_entity.type
_entity.pdbx_description
1 polymer ?
#
loop_
_entity_poly.entity_id
_entity_poly.type
_entity_poly.pdbx_seq_one_letter_code
_entity_poly.pdbx_strand_id
1 'polypeptide(L)'
;MVDGSCPPISNGLLSSSTVELDDESLRIPTPQGPLFLYSHNDVTVARLRRYHTQCDTRLEATLRLYRDRQELDRCSRLRLGRSPLNLPRSELPRTSVSSQTAAVEARQWKLLRESSDIRVCRLKTRQERTCTVQAIGTVHGSLEDVMSGLYADSTRTARVLEMLLSPRSLDARVLQVDKRSTEIKPFQFSGIVWMALKLSGLGLCRHRDFLCFKKMDLIKDDMGEEMGYMVLHSIDPSSGSHLRG
;
A
#
# COMPACT_ATOMS: atom_id res chain seq x y z
N MET A 1 27.42 0.59 -4.75
CA MET A 1 26.43 -0.13 -5.59
C MET A 1 25.71 -1.12 -4.68
N VAL A 2 24.45 -0.84 -4.35
CA VAL A 2 23.66 -1.68 -3.43
C VAL A 2 23.00 -2.76 -4.27
N ASP A 3 23.31 -4.01 -3.96
CA ASP A 3 22.76 -5.20 -4.61
C ASP A 3 21.27 -5.35 -4.23
N GLY A 4 20.39 -4.75 -5.02
CA GLY A 4 18.97 -4.66 -4.73
C GLY A 4 18.20 -5.86 -5.27
N SER A 5 18.03 -6.89 -4.45
CA SER A 5 17.17 -8.03 -4.78
C SER A 5 15.70 -7.71 -4.45
N CYS A 6 14.74 -7.98 -5.36
CA CYS A 6 13.30 -7.86 -5.06
C CYS A 6 12.86 -9.05 -4.13
N PRO A 7 11.83 -8.90 -3.26
CA PRO A 7 11.61 -9.76 -2.08
C PRO A 7 10.94 -11.14 -2.33
N PRO A 8 10.71 -11.98 -1.30
CA PRO A 8 9.83 -13.15 -1.38
C PRO A 8 8.33 -12.84 -1.51
N ILE A 9 7.56 -13.82 -2.00
CA ILE A 9 6.08 -13.81 -2.00
C ILE A 9 5.54 -14.10 -0.59
N SER A 10 4.58 -13.29 -0.14
CA SER A 10 3.68 -13.64 0.96
C SER A 10 2.48 -14.43 0.42
N ASN A 11 2.28 -15.65 0.92
CA ASN A 11 1.08 -16.47 0.66
C ASN A 11 -0.15 -16.02 1.48
N GLY A 12 -0.14 -14.80 2.03
CA GLY A 12 -1.28 -14.24 2.72
C GLY A 12 -2.45 -14.08 1.74
N LEU A 13 -3.57 -14.74 2.04
CA LEU A 13 -4.84 -14.61 1.32
C LEU A 13 -5.22 -13.11 1.20
N LEU A 14 -4.88 -12.52 0.06
CA LEU A 14 -5.36 -11.21 -0.34
C LEU A 14 -6.81 -11.40 -0.77
N SER A 15 -7.73 -10.73 -0.07
CA SER A 15 -9.16 -10.72 -0.39
C SER A 15 -9.34 -10.35 -1.86
N SER A 16 -9.74 -11.33 -2.66
CA SER A 16 -10.25 -11.14 -4.01
C SER A 16 -11.61 -10.47 -3.90
N SER A 17 -11.76 -9.30 -4.48
CA SER A 17 -13.07 -8.74 -4.79
C SER A 17 -13.24 -8.82 -6.30
N THR A 18 -13.98 -9.82 -6.75
CA THR A 18 -14.39 -10.00 -8.14
C THR A 18 -15.49 -8.99 -8.45
N VAL A 19 -15.20 -8.03 -9.32
CA VAL A 19 -16.25 -7.20 -9.95
C VAL A 19 -16.54 -7.80 -11.32
N GLU A 20 -17.63 -8.54 -11.41
CA GLU A 20 -18.23 -9.02 -12.66
C GLU A 20 -18.49 -7.80 -13.57
N LEU A 21 -18.07 -7.91 -14.83
CA LEU A 21 -18.35 -6.92 -15.86
C LEU A 21 -19.50 -7.47 -16.68
N ASP A 22 -20.72 -7.02 -16.37
CA ASP A 22 -21.84 -7.20 -17.28
C ASP A 22 -21.64 -6.25 -18.46
N ASP A 23 -21.37 -6.86 -19.60
CA ASP A 23 -21.40 -6.25 -20.92
C ASP A 23 -22.86 -6.15 -21.34
N GLU A 24 -23.51 -5.03 -21.07
CA GLU A 24 -24.71 -4.65 -21.79
C GLU A 24 -24.67 -3.19 -22.18
N SER A 25 -25.04 -3.01 -23.43
CA SER A 25 -24.61 -1.97 -24.32
C SER A 25 -25.51 -0.74 -24.27
N LEU A 26 -24.91 0.41 -24.62
CA LEU A 26 -25.55 1.56 -25.27
C LEU A 26 -26.87 2.08 -24.68
N ARG A 27 -26.76 3.16 -23.87
CA ARG A 27 -27.65 4.33 -23.95
C ARG A 27 -27.01 5.51 -23.21
N ILE A 28 -26.75 6.58 -23.95
CA ILE A 28 -26.46 7.91 -23.39
C ILE A 28 -27.79 8.48 -22.87
N PRO A 29 -27.83 9.02 -21.64
CA PRO A 29 -28.51 10.31 -21.49
C PRO A 29 -27.69 11.36 -20.74
N THR A 30 -28.00 12.60 -21.12
CA THR A 30 -27.59 13.93 -20.68
C THR A 30 -27.45 14.17 -19.18
N PRO A 31 -26.66 15.19 -18.78
CA PRO A 31 -26.46 15.54 -17.38
C PRO A 31 -27.71 16.26 -16.88
N GLN A 32 -28.33 15.77 -15.81
CA GLN A 32 -29.23 16.43 -14.82
C GLN A 32 -30.14 15.34 -14.23
N GLY A 33 -29.65 14.64 -13.20
CA GLY A 33 -30.35 13.56 -12.48
C GLY A 33 -29.43 12.83 -11.48
N PRO A 34 -29.93 12.25 -10.38
CA PRO A 34 -29.39 12.44 -9.04
C PRO A 34 -28.31 11.42 -8.64
N LEU A 35 -27.05 11.85 -8.52
CA LEU A 35 -25.96 11.04 -7.92
C LEU A 35 -25.38 11.64 -6.62
N PHE A 36 -26.01 12.65 -6.04
CA PHE A 36 -25.56 13.26 -4.77
C PHE A 36 -26.48 12.98 -3.58
N LEU A 37 -27.07 11.79 -3.54
CA LEU A 37 -27.53 11.20 -2.29
C LEU A 37 -26.65 10.00 -1.97
N TYR A 38 -25.35 10.25 -1.76
CA TYR A 38 -24.64 9.47 -0.76
C TYR A 38 -25.33 9.80 0.56
N SER A 39 -26.35 9.03 0.89
CA SER A 39 -26.90 8.95 2.24
C SER A 39 -25.70 8.92 3.17
N HIS A 40 -25.63 9.90 4.07
CA HIS A 40 -24.65 9.98 5.14
C HIS A 40 -24.95 8.80 6.08
N ASN A 41 -24.68 7.59 5.60
CA ASN A 41 -24.88 6.37 6.34
C ASN A 41 -23.95 6.51 7.52
N ASP A 42 -24.50 6.67 8.72
CA ASP A 42 -23.73 6.58 9.95
C ASP A 42 -22.94 5.27 9.89
N VAL A 43 -21.64 5.39 9.66
CA VAL A 43 -20.77 4.23 9.58
C VAL A 43 -20.73 3.66 10.97
N THR A 44 -21.38 2.51 11.14
CA THR A 44 -21.53 1.90 12.45
C THR A 44 -20.17 1.64 13.06
N VAL A 45 -20.08 1.73 14.39
CA VAL A 45 -18.85 1.43 15.15
C VAL A 45 -18.31 0.05 14.79
N ALA A 46 -19.18 -0.93 14.51
CA ALA A 46 -18.79 -2.26 14.06
C ALA A 46 -18.04 -2.25 12.72
N ARG A 47 -18.46 -1.41 11.75
CA ARG A 47 -17.75 -1.25 10.47
C ARG A 47 -16.41 -0.59 10.65
N LEU A 48 -16.34 0.49 11.44
CA LEU A 48 -15.06 1.15 11.74
C LEU A 48 -14.07 0.18 12.38
N ARG A 49 -14.51 -0.63 13.35
CA ARG A 49 -13.67 -1.69 13.95
C ARG A 49 -13.15 -2.66 12.90
N ARG A 50 -14.00 -3.13 11.99
CA ARG A 50 -13.59 -4.03 10.90
C ARG A 50 -12.53 -3.38 10.00
N TYR A 51 -12.71 -2.12 9.63
CA TYR A 51 -11.75 -1.40 8.79
C TYR A 51 -10.41 -1.20 9.50
N HIS A 52 -10.41 -0.91 10.81
CA HIS A 52 -9.20 -0.88 11.63
C HIS A 52 -8.49 -2.23 11.60
N THR A 53 -9.18 -3.33 11.88
CA THR A 53 -8.60 -4.69 11.86
C THR A 53 -7.99 -5.02 10.50
N GLN A 54 -8.65 -4.65 9.40
CA GLN A 54 -8.14 -4.87 8.05
C GLN A 54 -6.87 -4.05 7.76
N CYS A 55 -6.82 -2.79 8.20
CA CYS A 55 -5.61 -1.98 8.09
C CYS A 55 -4.47 -2.54 8.95
N ASP A 56 -4.74 -2.95 10.19
CA ASP A 56 -3.74 -3.49 11.10
C ASP A 56 -3.16 -4.80 10.58
N THR A 57 -4.00 -5.70 10.06
CA THR A 57 -3.56 -6.94 9.41
C THR A 57 -2.63 -6.66 8.22
N ARG A 58 -2.95 -5.65 7.39
CA ARG A 58 -2.12 -5.26 6.25
C ARG A 58 -0.80 -4.63 6.70
N LEU A 59 -0.84 -3.78 7.73
CA LEU A 59 0.34 -3.16 8.31
C LEU A 59 1.28 -4.23 8.86
N GLU A 60 0.78 -5.14 9.69
CA GLU A 60 1.57 -6.23 10.26
C GLU A 60 2.21 -7.11 9.18
N ALA A 61 1.45 -7.49 8.15
CA ALA A 61 1.99 -8.26 7.04
C ALA A 61 3.12 -7.49 6.31
N THR A 62 2.98 -6.18 6.15
CA THR A 62 3.97 -5.31 5.51
C THR A 62 5.22 -5.15 6.39
N LEU A 63 5.05 -4.97 7.70
CA LEU A 63 6.16 -4.86 8.66
C LEU A 63 6.95 -6.17 8.77
N ARG A 64 6.28 -7.32 8.73
CA ARG A 64 6.96 -8.63 8.67
C ARG A 64 7.87 -8.71 7.44
N LEU A 65 7.35 -8.39 6.25
CA LEU A 65 8.13 -8.38 5.02
C LEU A 65 9.29 -7.38 5.05
N TYR A 66 9.10 -6.23 5.73
CA TYR A 66 10.16 -5.25 5.93
C TYR A 66 11.28 -5.78 6.84
N ARG A 67 10.92 -6.41 7.97
CA ARG A 67 11.89 -7.05 8.89
C ARG A 67 12.67 -8.17 8.21
N ASP A 68 11.97 -9.06 7.51
CA ASP A 68 12.60 -10.18 6.79
C ASP A 68 13.65 -9.66 5.79
N ARG A 69 13.38 -8.53 5.14
CA ARG A 69 14.34 -7.87 4.25
C ARG A 69 15.54 -7.30 4.99
N GLN A 70 15.32 -6.56 6.08
CA GLN A 70 16.42 -6.00 6.85
C GLN A 70 17.38 -7.11 7.33
N GLU A 71 16.84 -8.25 7.76
CA GLU A 71 17.64 -9.40 8.17
C GLU A 71 18.42 -10.03 7.01
N LEU A 72 17.82 -10.15 5.82
CA LEU A 72 18.51 -10.62 4.62
C LEU A 72 19.64 -9.68 4.20
N ASP A 73 19.39 -8.37 4.21
CA ASP A 73 20.39 -7.34 3.89
C ASP A 73 21.51 -7.32 4.94
N ARG A 74 21.19 -7.53 6.21
CA ARG A 74 22.16 -7.68 7.30
C ARG A 74 23.02 -8.92 7.08
N CYS A 75 22.40 -10.07 6.81
CA CYS A 75 23.08 -11.34 6.57
C CYS A 75 23.95 -11.32 5.31
N SER A 76 23.51 -10.69 4.22
CA SER A 76 24.28 -10.57 2.97
C SER A 76 25.57 -9.76 3.17
N ARG A 77 25.49 -8.64 3.89
CA ARG A 77 26.65 -7.82 4.27
C ARG A 77 27.66 -8.59 5.13
N LEU A 78 27.18 -9.41 6.08
CA LEU A 78 28.06 -10.25 6.91
C LEU A 78 28.79 -11.33 6.09
N ARG A 79 28.16 -11.87 5.03
CA ARG A 79 28.79 -12.86 4.14
C ARG A 79 29.84 -12.24 3.22
N LEU A 80 29.60 -11.05 2.69
CA LEU A 80 30.57 -10.30 1.87
C LEU A 80 31.82 -9.88 2.68
N GLY A 81 31.70 -9.78 4.01
CA GLY A 81 32.82 -9.49 4.91
C GLY A 81 33.70 -10.69 5.28
N ARG A 82 33.31 -11.93 4.95
CA ARG A 82 34.19 -13.12 5.14
C ARG A 82 35.02 -13.36 3.88
N SER A 83 36.29 -12.96 3.92
CA SER A 83 37.29 -13.43 2.96
C SER A 83 37.40 -14.96 3.03
N PRO A 84 37.36 -15.70 1.91
CA PRO A 84 37.37 -17.17 1.91
C PRO A 84 38.76 -17.79 2.18
N LEU A 85 39.72 -17.03 2.67
CA LEU A 85 41.07 -17.53 2.95
C LEU A 85 41.23 -17.79 4.45
N ASN A 86 41.45 -19.07 4.78
CA ASN A 86 41.70 -19.67 6.10
C ASN A 86 40.48 -20.28 6.81
N LEU A 87 39.80 -21.24 6.18
CA LEU A 87 39.24 -22.37 6.93
C LEU A 87 39.98 -23.66 6.55
N PRO A 88 40.46 -24.46 7.52
CA PRO A 88 40.97 -25.79 7.24
C PRO A 88 39.86 -26.64 6.63
N ARG A 89 40.22 -27.37 5.58
CA ARG A 89 39.35 -28.22 4.76
C ARG A 89 38.94 -29.48 5.53
N SER A 90 38.11 -29.31 6.56
CA SER A 90 37.37 -30.43 7.16
C SER A 90 35.97 -29.97 7.54
N GLU A 91 34.99 -30.61 6.90
CA GLU A 91 33.56 -30.60 7.20
C GLU A 91 32.81 -29.29 6.94
N LEU A 92 32.38 -29.13 5.69
CA LEU A 92 31.28 -28.24 5.32
C LEU A 92 29.94 -28.95 5.63
N PRO A 93 29.11 -28.46 6.57
CA PRO A 93 27.69 -28.75 6.53
C PRO A 93 27.12 -28.10 5.27
N ARG A 94 26.28 -28.84 4.53
CA ARG A 94 25.58 -28.38 3.32
C ARG A 94 24.64 -27.21 3.63
N THR A 95 25.14 -25.99 3.78
CA THR A 95 24.32 -24.77 3.84
C THR A 95 24.19 -24.16 2.44
N SER A 96 23.60 -24.92 1.51
CA SER A 96 23.29 -24.47 0.13
C SER A 96 21.87 -23.92 -0.03
N VAL A 97 21.07 -23.91 1.04
CA VAL A 97 19.63 -23.59 0.97
C VAL A 97 19.38 -22.09 0.86
N SER A 98 20.15 -21.25 1.58
CA SER A 98 19.92 -19.79 1.67
C SER A 98 20.23 -19.02 0.39
N SER A 99 21.20 -19.46 -0.42
CA SER A 99 21.53 -18.81 -1.69
C SER A 99 20.53 -19.17 -2.80
N GLN A 100 19.88 -20.33 -2.69
CA GLN A 100 18.85 -20.76 -3.63
C GLN A 100 17.52 -20.05 -3.39
N THR A 101 17.12 -19.78 -2.14
CA THR A 101 15.88 -19.04 -1.85
C THR A 101 15.93 -17.60 -2.35
N ALA A 102 17.00 -16.84 -2.06
CA ALA A 102 17.12 -15.45 -2.55
C ALA A 102 17.10 -15.35 -4.09
N ALA A 103 17.73 -16.32 -4.78
CA ALA A 103 17.71 -16.40 -6.24
C ALA A 103 16.32 -16.80 -6.79
N VAL A 104 15.55 -17.62 -6.07
CA VAL A 104 14.18 -18.02 -6.43
C VAL A 104 13.18 -16.87 -6.16
N GLU A 105 13.41 -16.06 -5.14
CA GLU A 105 12.60 -14.87 -4.80
C GLU A 105 12.83 -13.72 -5.78
N ALA A 106 14.09 -13.45 -6.15
CA ALA A 106 14.43 -12.52 -7.23
C ALA A 106 13.80 -12.96 -8.58
N ARG A 107 13.60 -14.26 -8.79
CA ARG A 107 12.90 -14.80 -9.97
C ARG A 107 11.39 -14.53 -9.96
N GLN A 108 10.79 -14.09 -8.87
CA GLN A 108 9.34 -13.85 -8.75
C GLN A 108 8.92 -12.39 -8.98
N TRP A 109 9.85 -11.43 -9.00
CA TRP A 109 9.54 -10.03 -9.29
C TRP A 109 10.09 -9.59 -10.64
N LYS A 110 9.35 -8.71 -11.30
CA LYS A 110 9.72 -8.07 -12.56
C LYS A 110 9.89 -6.58 -12.31
N LEU A 111 11.10 -6.08 -12.53
CA LEU A 111 11.37 -4.64 -12.52
C LEU A 111 10.50 -3.95 -13.58
N LEU A 112 9.72 -2.95 -13.17
CA LEU A 112 8.89 -2.12 -14.05
C LEU A 112 9.56 -0.80 -14.38
N ARG A 113 10.17 -0.16 -13.37
CA ARG A 113 10.81 1.14 -13.50
C ARG A 113 11.93 1.27 -12.48
N GLU A 114 13.02 1.89 -12.90
CA GLU A 114 14.12 2.30 -12.03
C GLU A 114 14.50 3.74 -12.36
N SER A 115 14.74 4.52 -11.31
CA SER A 115 15.30 5.86 -11.32
C SER A 115 16.40 5.91 -10.25
N SER A 116 17.15 7.00 -10.17
CA SER A 116 18.18 7.23 -9.14
C SER A 116 17.71 6.86 -7.73
N ASP A 117 16.50 7.29 -7.37
CA ASP A 117 16.01 7.25 -5.98
C ASP A 117 14.81 6.33 -5.77
N ILE A 118 14.32 5.67 -6.83
CA ILE A 118 13.15 4.80 -6.71
C ILE A 118 13.21 3.62 -7.69
N ARG A 119 12.85 2.46 -7.17
CA ARG A 119 12.68 1.21 -7.91
C ARG A 119 11.27 0.68 -7.72
N VAL A 120 10.64 0.31 -8.82
CA VAL A 120 9.29 -0.25 -8.84
C VAL A 120 9.35 -1.67 -9.39
N CYS A 121 9.14 -2.67 -8.54
CA CYS A 121 9.01 -4.08 -8.92
C CYS A 121 7.52 -4.48 -8.97
N ARG A 122 7.14 -5.39 -9.88
CA ARG A 122 5.83 -6.06 -9.90
C ARG A 122 5.98 -7.55 -9.69
N LEU A 123 5.11 -8.15 -8.89
CA LEU A 123 5.10 -9.59 -8.72
C LEU A 123 4.70 -10.29 -10.05
N LYS A 124 5.43 -11.33 -10.43
CA LYS A 124 5.20 -12.08 -11.68
C LYS A 124 3.93 -12.92 -11.59
N THR A 125 3.64 -13.49 -10.42
CA THR A 125 2.37 -14.16 -10.14
C THR A 125 1.25 -13.11 -10.21
N ARG A 126 0.41 -13.23 -11.23
CA ARG A 126 -0.81 -12.43 -11.34
C ARG A 126 -1.95 -13.20 -10.69
N GLN A 127 -2.72 -12.52 -9.85
CA GLN A 127 -4.10 -12.93 -9.62
C GLN A 127 -4.93 -12.43 -10.79
N GLU A 128 -6.02 -13.13 -11.13
CA GLU A 128 -6.75 -13.02 -12.40
C GLU A 128 -7.03 -11.58 -12.86
N ARG A 129 -7.23 -10.64 -11.93
CA ARG A 129 -7.52 -9.22 -12.23
C ARG A 129 -6.65 -8.20 -11.49
N THR A 130 -5.63 -8.65 -10.75
CA THR A 130 -4.79 -7.78 -9.93
C THR A 130 -3.31 -8.08 -10.08
N CYS A 131 -2.48 -7.07 -9.85
CA CYS A 131 -1.04 -7.26 -9.74
C CYS A 131 -0.51 -6.55 -8.49
N THR A 132 0.33 -7.26 -7.74
CA THR A 132 1.05 -6.67 -6.61
C THR A 132 2.25 -5.89 -7.14
N VAL A 133 2.35 -4.63 -6.74
CA VAL A 133 3.46 -3.72 -7.08
C VAL A 133 4.11 -3.26 -5.78
N GLN A 134 5.43 -3.18 -5.79
CA GLN A 134 6.21 -2.61 -4.71
C GLN A 134 7.09 -1.51 -5.27
N ALA A 135 7.08 -0.35 -4.60
CA ALA A 135 8.02 0.71 -4.82
C ALA A 135 8.94 0.83 -3.60
N ILE A 136 10.24 0.98 -3.84
CA ILE A 136 11.26 1.18 -2.80
C ILE A 136 12.09 2.36 -3.26
N GLY A 137 12.34 3.30 -2.37
CA GLY A 137 13.14 4.47 -2.72
C GLY A 137 13.59 5.25 -1.51
N THR A 138 14.29 6.34 -1.79
CA THR A 138 14.75 7.31 -0.81
C THR A 138 14.05 8.64 -1.05
N VAL A 139 13.66 9.31 0.05
CA VAL A 139 13.05 10.63 0.01
C VAL A 139 13.96 11.57 0.79
N HIS A 140 14.27 12.73 0.20
CA HIS A 140 14.99 13.79 0.90
C HIS A 140 14.01 14.55 1.79
N GLY A 141 14.20 14.49 3.10
CA GLY A 141 13.38 15.16 4.10
C GLY A 141 13.43 14.44 5.45
N SER A 142 12.94 15.08 6.50
CA SER A 142 12.73 14.41 7.78
C SER A 142 11.50 13.50 7.72
N LEU A 143 11.39 12.56 8.67
CA LEU A 143 10.17 11.76 8.81
C LEU A 143 8.93 12.66 9.06
N GLU A 144 9.10 13.72 9.85
CA GLU A 144 8.06 14.71 10.12
C GLU A 144 7.59 15.42 8.84
N ASP A 145 8.51 15.85 7.97
CA ASP A 145 8.15 16.50 6.69
C ASP A 145 7.32 15.56 5.81
N VAL A 146 7.73 14.29 5.73
CA VAL A 146 7.02 13.27 4.94
C VAL A 146 5.64 13.01 5.52
N MET A 147 5.54 12.81 6.84
CA MET A 147 4.26 12.54 7.49
C MET A 147 3.32 13.75 7.45
N SER A 148 3.85 14.96 7.59
CA SER A 148 3.09 16.21 7.43
C SER A 148 2.56 16.35 6.00
N GLY A 149 3.39 16.11 4.99
CA GLY A 149 2.99 16.16 3.57
C GLY A 149 1.96 15.10 3.17
N LEU A 150 1.79 14.07 3.99
CA LEU A 150 0.86 12.96 3.80
C LEU A 150 -0.43 13.08 4.63
N TYR A 151 -0.47 14.02 5.58
CA TYR A 151 -1.61 14.22 6.48
C TYR A 151 -2.71 15.09 5.85
N ALA A 152 -3.96 14.64 5.97
CA ALA A 152 -5.13 15.43 5.60
C ALA A 152 -6.37 14.91 6.33
N ASP A 153 -6.99 15.78 7.13
CA ASP A 153 -8.21 15.52 7.90
C ASP A 153 -9.42 16.37 7.45
N SER A 154 -9.24 17.21 6.44
CA SER A 154 -10.31 17.99 5.83
C SER A 154 -10.33 17.78 4.31
N THR A 155 -11.49 17.95 3.70
CA THR A 155 -11.62 17.86 2.24
C THR A 155 -10.75 18.90 1.52
N ARG A 156 -10.58 20.10 2.10
CA ARG A 156 -9.71 21.14 1.52
C ARG A 156 -8.26 20.68 1.50
N THR A 157 -7.74 20.17 2.62
CA THR A 157 -6.35 19.69 2.71
C THR A 157 -6.12 18.44 1.86
N ALA A 158 -7.09 17.52 1.81
CA ALA A 158 -7.01 16.32 0.96
C ALA A 158 -6.93 16.66 -0.54
N ARG A 159 -7.68 17.66 -1.02
CA ARG A 159 -7.60 18.11 -2.42
C ARG A 159 -6.22 18.66 -2.77
N VAL A 160 -5.68 19.53 -1.92
CA VAL A 160 -4.34 20.10 -2.13
C VAL A 160 -3.30 19.00 -2.15
N LEU A 161 -3.35 18.09 -1.18
CA LEU A 161 -2.44 16.95 -1.09
C LEU A 161 -2.50 16.08 -2.35
N GLU A 162 -3.69 15.65 -2.78
CA GLU A 162 -3.82 14.79 -3.97
C GLU A 162 -3.39 15.48 -5.26
N MET A 163 -3.62 16.80 -5.38
CA MET A 163 -3.10 17.60 -6.51
C MET A 163 -1.57 17.64 -6.53
N LEU A 164 -0.92 17.70 -5.37
CA LEU A 164 0.54 17.69 -5.26
C LEU A 164 1.13 16.30 -5.51
N LEU A 165 0.48 15.23 -5.03
CA LEU A 165 0.96 13.86 -5.17
C LEU A 165 0.73 13.27 -6.56
N SER A 166 -0.31 13.70 -7.27
CA SER A 166 -0.69 13.11 -8.55
C SER A 166 -1.19 14.17 -9.55
N PRO A 167 -0.49 14.35 -10.69
CA PRO A 167 -0.99 15.22 -11.76
C PRO A 167 -2.27 14.66 -12.44
N ARG A 168 -2.70 13.45 -12.06
CA ARG A 168 -3.92 12.80 -12.55
C ARG A 168 -5.09 12.94 -11.56
N SER A 169 -4.89 13.59 -10.42
CA SER A 169 -5.97 13.84 -9.47
C SER A 169 -7.07 14.69 -10.09
N LEU A 170 -8.34 14.31 -9.87
CA LEU A 170 -9.53 15.03 -10.32
C LEU A 170 -10.26 15.68 -9.15
N ASP A 171 -10.46 14.93 -8.06
CA ASP A 171 -11.06 15.42 -6.82
C ASP A 171 -10.66 14.48 -5.67
N ALA A 172 -10.75 14.97 -4.44
CA ALA A 172 -10.54 14.20 -3.22
C ALA A 172 -11.44 14.73 -2.11
N ARG A 173 -11.92 13.85 -1.23
CA ARG A 173 -12.79 14.21 -0.11
C ARG A 173 -12.47 13.36 1.11
N VAL A 174 -12.51 14.00 2.27
CA VAL A 174 -12.57 13.31 3.56
C VAL A 174 -14.04 13.19 3.92
N LEU A 175 -14.55 11.96 3.91
CA LEU A 175 -15.97 11.67 4.14
C LEU A 175 -16.27 11.47 5.63
N GLN A 176 -15.32 10.89 6.37
CA GLN A 176 -15.44 10.68 7.80
C GLN A 176 -14.06 10.71 8.45
N VAL A 177 -13.97 11.34 9.61
CA VAL A 177 -12.79 11.31 10.48
C VAL A 177 -13.15 10.54 11.75
N ASP A 178 -12.42 9.46 12.00
CA ASP A 178 -12.54 8.64 13.21
C ASP A 178 -11.47 9.05 14.24
N LYS A 179 -10.21 9.17 13.83
CA LYS A 179 -9.12 9.73 14.63
C LYS A 179 -8.41 10.83 13.87
N ARG A 180 -7.94 11.85 14.61
CA ARG A 180 -7.22 13.02 14.10
C ARG A 180 -5.93 13.23 14.87
N SER A 181 -5.03 14.05 14.32
CA SER A 181 -3.77 14.38 14.96
C SER A 181 -4.01 15.07 16.30
N THR A 182 -3.14 14.78 17.28
CA THR A 182 -3.18 15.38 18.63
C THR A 182 -1.76 15.77 19.03
N GLU A 183 -1.62 16.57 20.08
CA GLU A 183 -0.30 16.95 20.62
C GLU A 183 0.56 15.73 21.02
N ILE A 184 -0.08 14.67 21.52
CA ILE A 184 0.59 13.44 21.97
C ILE A 184 0.87 12.48 20.81
N LYS A 185 -0.01 12.48 19.80
CA LYS A 185 0.09 11.63 18.61
C LYS A 185 0.05 12.49 17.37
N PRO A 186 1.18 13.15 17.05
CA PRO A 186 1.29 13.89 15.81
C PRO A 186 1.15 12.92 14.63
N PHE A 187 0.46 13.35 13.58
CA PHE A 187 0.21 12.57 12.35
C PHE A 187 -0.78 11.41 12.47
N GLN A 188 -1.39 11.16 13.63
CA GLN A 188 -2.43 10.14 13.76
C GLN A 188 -3.65 10.52 12.91
N PHE A 189 -4.05 9.63 12.00
CA PHE A 189 -5.29 9.76 11.26
C PHE A 189 -5.93 8.40 11.03
N SER A 190 -7.24 8.31 11.27
CA SER A 190 -8.06 7.23 10.71
C SER A 190 -9.38 7.79 10.21
N GLY A 191 -9.81 7.38 9.02
CA GLY A 191 -11.02 7.91 8.42
C GLY A 191 -11.32 7.35 7.05
N ILE A 192 -12.50 7.70 6.53
CA ILE A 192 -12.92 7.32 5.18
C ILE A 192 -12.59 8.47 4.24
N VAL A 193 -11.85 8.14 3.19
CA VAL A 193 -11.44 9.06 2.13
C VAL A 193 -11.93 8.56 0.78
N TRP A 194 -12.30 9.49 -0.07
CA TRP A 194 -12.65 9.24 -1.47
C TRP A 194 -11.74 10.05 -2.37
N MET A 195 -11.27 9.46 -3.46
CA MET A 195 -10.35 10.09 -4.41
C MET A 195 -10.74 9.70 -5.83
N ALA A 196 -10.74 10.66 -6.76
CA ALA A 196 -10.98 10.45 -8.18
C ALA A 196 -9.73 10.74 -9.00
N LEU A 197 -9.42 9.84 -9.93
CA LEU A 197 -8.22 9.86 -10.75
C LEU A 197 -8.56 9.72 -12.23
N LYS A 198 -7.92 10.56 -13.05
CA LYS A 198 -7.95 10.48 -14.50
C LYS A 198 -7.12 9.30 -14.98
N LEU A 199 -7.74 8.36 -15.68
CA LEU A 199 -6.99 7.30 -16.37
C LEU A 199 -6.43 7.81 -17.70
N SER A 200 -5.21 7.37 -17.99
CA SER A 200 -4.58 7.56 -19.29
C SER A 200 -5.06 6.47 -20.26
N GLY A 201 -5.76 6.89 -21.31
CA GLY A 201 -6.18 6.09 -22.45
C GLY A 201 -6.85 7.04 -23.44
N LEU A 202 -6.75 6.82 -24.75
CA LEU A 202 -7.36 7.68 -25.78
C LEU A 202 -8.91 7.66 -25.71
N GLY A 203 -9.51 8.14 -24.63
CA GLY A 203 -10.96 8.15 -24.40
C GLY A 203 -11.60 6.80 -24.07
N LEU A 204 -10.87 5.68 -24.17
CA LEU A 204 -11.43 4.32 -23.97
C LEU A 204 -11.51 3.88 -22.50
N CYS A 205 -10.80 4.55 -21.59
CA CYS A 205 -10.79 4.19 -20.17
C CYS A 205 -11.63 5.20 -19.38
N ARG A 206 -12.69 4.72 -18.70
CA ARG A 206 -13.44 5.55 -17.75
C ARG A 206 -12.51 6.01 -16.62
N HIS A 207 -12.69 7.25 -16.14
CA HIS A 207 -12.04 7.73 -14.92
C HIS A 207 -12.36 6.78 -13.75
N ARG A 208 -11.43 6.66 -12.80
CA ARG A 208 -11.62 5.78 -11.64
C ARG A 208 -11.72 6.59 -10.37
N ASP A 209 -12.56 6.12 -9.47
CA ASP A 209 -12.60 6.58 -8.11
C ASP A 209 -12.28 5.44 -7.13
N PHE A 210 -11.86 5.84 -5.94
CA PHE A 210 -11.46 4.94 -4.87
C PHE A 210 -12.11 5.41 -3.58
N LEU A 211 -12.83 4.50 -2.93
CA LEU A 211 -13.32 4.67 -1.57
C LEU A 211 -12.47 3.82 -0.64
N CYS A 212 -11.77 4.47 0.29
CA CYS A 212 -10.79 3.82 1.15
C CYS A 212 -10.98 4.23 2.61
N PHE A 213 -10.75 3.29 3.52
CA PHE A 213 -10.36 3.61 4.88
C PHE A 213 -8.86 3.89 4.91
N LYS A 214 -8.47 5.11 5.27
CA LYS A 214 -7.09 5.54 5.44
C LYS A 214 -6.75 5.46 6.92
N LYS A 215 -5.61 4.83 7.25
CA LYS A 215 -5.02 4.78 8.59
C LYS A 215 -3.56 5.16 8.52
N MET A 216 -3.13 6.08 9.36
CA MET A 216 -1.79 6.64 9.38
C MET A 216 -1.39 6.97 10.81
N ASP A 217 -0.17 6.66 11.21
CA ASP A 217 0.38 6.98 12.52
C ASP A 217 1.91 6.76 12.51
N LEU A 218 2.55 7.05 13.64
CA LEU A 218 3.92 6.64 13.94
C LEU A 218 3.92 5.31 14.71
N ILE A 219 4.95 4.51 14.47
CA ILE A 219 5.29 3.30 15.25
C ILE A 219 6.78 3.31 15.54
N LYS A 220 7.20 2.46 16.48
CA LYS A 220 8.62 2.17 16.72
C LYS A 220 8.92 0.76 16.28
N ASP A 221 10.09 0.57 15.68
CA ASP A 221 10.59 -0.75 15.37
C ASP A 221 11.18 -1.44 16.62
N ASP A 222 11.72 -2.64 16.43
CA ASP A 222 12.30 -3.44 17.52
C ASP A 222 13.61 -2.83 18.05
N MET A 223 14.21 -1.89 17.32
CA MET A 223 15.40 -1.13 17.69
C MET A 223 15.04 0.20 18.38
N GLY A 224 13.75 0.56 18.44
CA GLY A 224 13.26 1.81 19.01
C GLY A 224 13.26 3.00 18.04
N GLU A 225 13.61 2.78 16.78
CA GLU A 225 13.61 3.81 15.74
C GLU A 225 12.19 4.12 15.28
N GLU A 226 11.91 5.40 15.07
CA GLU A 226 10.58 5.84 14.65
C GLU A 226 10.34 5.60 13.17
N MET A 227 9.17 5.06 12.86
CA MET A 227 8.71 4.79 11.50
C MET A 227 7.30 5.33 11.32
N GLY A 228 7.08 6.04 10.22
CA GLY A 228 5.75 6.44 9.77
C GLY A 228 5.12 5.38 8.89
N TYR A 229 3.81 5.18 9.02
CA TYR A 229 3.06 4.32 8.11
C TYR A 229 1.80 5.01 7.61
N MET A 230 1.37 4.65 6.40
CA MET A 230 0.04 4.92 5.88
C MET A 230 -0.49 3.67 5.19
N VAL A 231 -1.70 3.26 5.56
CA VAL A 231 -2.46 2.19 4.91
C VAL A 231 -3.71 2.78 4.27
N LEU A 232 -3.90 2.50 2.99
CA LEU A 232 -5.15 2.73 2.27
C LEU A 232 -5.82 1.37 2.02
N HIS A 233 -6.96 1.14 2.67
CA HIS A 233 -7.74 -0.08 2.48
C HIS A 233 -9.04 0.26 1.75
N SER A 234 -9.23 -0.26 0.53
CA SER A 234 -10.49 -0.07 -0.20
C SER A 234 -11.65 -0.69 0.57
N ILE A 235 -12.77 0.03 0.65
CA ILE A 235 -13.98 -0.42 1.33
C ILE A 235 -15.14 -0.47 0.35
N ASP A 236 -16.03 -1.45 0.54
CA ASP A 236 -17.21 -1.62 -0.29
C ASP A 236 -18.42 -0.90 0.33
N PRO A 237 -18.99 0.12 -0.34
CA PRO A 237 -20.17 0.82 0.16
C PRO A 237 -21.43 -0.05 0.22
N SER A 238 -21.49 -1.14 -0.57
CA SER A 238 -22.67 -1.99 -0.76
C SER A 238 -22.78 -3.17 0.20
N SER A 239 -21.72 -3.43 0.98
CA SER A 239 -21.64 -4.57 1.94
C SER A 239 -22.59 -4.46 3.16
N GLY A 240 -23.70 -3.75 3.00
CA GLY A 240 -24.63 -3.34 4.05
C GLY A 240 -26.12 -3.39 3.72
N SER A 241 -26.52 -3.62 2.47
CA SER A 241 -27.94 -3.61 2.08
C SER A 241 -28.64 -4.97 2.17
N HIS A 242 -27.92 -6.05 2.53
CA HIS A 242 -28.49 -7.40 2.48
C HIS A 242 -29.27 -7.87 3.73
N LEU A 243 -29.55 -6.98 4.68
CA LEU A 243 -30.41 -7.26 5.83
C LEU A 243 -31.61 -6.31 5.84
N ARG A 244 -32.57 -6.58 4.94
CA ARG A 244 -33.95 -6.15 5.12
C ARG A 244 -34.85 -7.21 4.47
N GLY A 245 -35.38 -8.10 5.31
CA GLY A 245 -36.57 -8.89 5.00
C GLY A 245 -37.82 -8.06 5.17
#